data_AF-K1U4L8-F1
#
_entry.id   AF-K1U4L8-F1
#
_cell.length_a   1.000
_cell.length_b   1.000
_cell.length_c   1.000
_cell.angle_alpha   90.00
_cell.angle_beta   90.00
_cell.angle_gamma   90.00
#
_symmetry.space_group_name_H-M   'P 1'
#
loop_
_entity.id
_entity.type
_entity.pdbx_description
1 polymer ?
#
loop_
_entity_poly.entity_id
_entity_poly.type
_entity_poly.pdbx_seq_one_letter_code
_entity_poly.pdbx_strand_id
1 'polypeptide(L)'
;MNQLKKLFAVAALTACVLPVAAQYPVIPDSVKIRGEEQQKEIDRKSDEAWAKALPVVMSEAVQGRPYKPWASKPEDLIKSNIPAFPGAEGGGAYTPGGRGGKVIVVNSLADSGPGTLREACETGGARIVVFNVSGVIRLKTPINVRAPYITIAGQTAPGDGVCVTGASFLLDTHDIII
;
A
#
# COMPACT_ATOMS: atom_id res chain seq x y z
N MET A 1 29.30 54.47 -31.24
CA MET A 1 29.77 53.11 -30.85
C MET A 1 29.08 52.51 -29.61
N ASN A 2 28.41 53.28 -28.73
CA ASN A 2 27.84 52.73 -27.48
C ASN A 2 26.43 52.11 -27.59
N GLN A 3 25.60 52.54 -28.54
CA GLN A 3 24.22 52.01 -28.66
C GLN A 3 24.17 50.63 -29.32
N LEU A 4 25.04 50.38 -30.30
CA LEU A 4 25.13 49.08 -30.98
C LEU A 4 25.66 47.98 -30.05
N LYS A 5 26.62 48.30 -29.17
CA LYS A 5 27.14 47.37 -28.16
C LYS A 5 26.09 47.04 -27.09
N LYS A 6 25.25 48.00 -26.70
CA LYS A 6 24.13 47.77 -25.76
C LYS A 6 23.05 46.90 -26.37
N LEU A 7 22.71 47.09 -27.65
CA LEU A 7 21.75 46.22 -28.36
C LEU A 7 22.26 44.76 -28.47
N PHE A 8 23.54 44.57 -28.78
CA PHE A 8 24.14 43.24 -28.81
C PHE A 8 24.18 42.58 -27.42
N ALA A 9 24.45 43.34 -26.36
CA ALA A 9 24.45 42.82 -25.00
C ALA A 9 23.03 42.41 -24.53
N VAL A 10 21.99 43.18 -24.89
CA VAL A 10 20.59 42.86 -24.56
C VAL A 10 20.08 41.65 -25.36
N ALA A 11 20.44 41.55 -26.64
CA ALA A 11 20.09 40.39 -27.48
C ALA A 11 20.81 39.10 -27.04
N ALA A 12 22.06 39.21 -26.57
CA ALA A 12 22.78 38.07 -25.99
C ALA A 12 22.19 37.63 -24.65
N LEU A 13 21.68 38.58 -23.84
CA LEU A 13 21.05 38.26 -22.56
C LEU A 13 19.67 37.58 -22.74
N THR A 14 18.90 37.93 -23.76
CA THR A 14 17.63 37.27 -24.08
C THR A 14 17.82 35.91 -24.75
N ALA A 15 18.91 35.70 -25.50
CA ALA A 15 19.25 34.40 -26.08
C ALA A 15 19.70 33.35 -25.02
N CYS A 16 20.18 33.80 -23.86
CA CYS A 16 20.58 32.91 -22.75
C CYS A 16 19.40 32.44 -21.86
N VAL A 17 18.17 32.91 -22.10
CA VAL A 17 16.96 32.47 -21.40
C VAL A 17 16.05 31.69 -22.37
N LEU A 18 16.61 30.68 -23.04
CA LEU A 18 15.75 29.65 -23.61
C LEU A 18 15.16 28.88 -22.42
N PRO A 19 13.84 28.65 -22.38
CA PRO A 19 13.28 27.73 -21.41
C PRO A 19 13.91 26.39 -21.73
N VAL A 20 14.79 25.91 -20.85
CA VAL A 20 15.07 24.49 -20.74
C VAL A 20 13.75 23.89 -20.30
N ALA A 21 12.85 23.66 -21.25
CA ALA A 21 11.67 22.86 -21.02
C ALA A 21 12.21 21.55 -20.51
N ALA A 22 11.93 21.24 -19.24
CA ALA A 22 12.28 19.94 -18.68
C ALA A 22 11.61 18.89 -19.57
N GLN A 23 12.38 18.32 -20.50
CA GLN A 23 11.84 17.43 -21.52
C GLN A 23 11.60 16.09 -20.83
N TYR A 24 10.42 15.95 -20.22
CA TYR A 24 9.99 14.67 -19.70
C TYR A 24 9.99 13.66 -20.84
N PRO A 25 10.61 12.48 -20.66
CA PRO A 25 10.63 11.45 -21.68
C PRO A 25 9.22 11.13 -22.16
N VAL A 26 8.99 11.18 -23.47
CA VAL A 26 7.73 10.72 -24.06
C VAL A 26 7.74 9.20 -24.05
N ILE A 27 6.80 8.60 -23.31
CA ILE A 27 6.68 7.15 -23.20
C ILE A 27 6.19 6.59 -24.56
N PRO A 28 6.91 5.64 -25.18
CA PRO A 28 6.44 4.99 -26.40
C PRO A 28 5.12 4.25 -26.18
N ASP A 29 4.25 4.22 -27.20
CA ASP A 29 2.92 3.60 -27.06
C ASP A 29 2.98 2.10 -26.73
N SER A 30 3.99 1.38 -27.23
CA SER A 30 4.23 -0.03 -26.86
C SER A 30 4.53 -0.23 -25.37
N VAL A 31 5.14 0.76 -24.71
CA VAL A 31 5.41 0.73 -23.27
C VAL A 31 4.14 1.07 -22.48
N LYS A 32 3.33 2.02 -22.98
CA LYS A 32 2.03 2.34 -22.37
C LYS A 32 1.10 1.12 -22.40
N ILE A 33 0.94 0.49 -23.56
CA ILE A 33 0.10 -0.70 -23.73
C ILE A 33 0.54 -1.82 -22.79
N ARG A 34 1.85 -2.10 -22.72
CA ARG A 34 2.39 -3.09 -21.79
C ARG A 34 2.07 -2.74 -20.32
N GLY A 35 2.21 -1.48 -19.94
CA GLY A 35 1.88 -1.01 -18.60
C GLY A 35 0.39 -1.18 -18.29
N GLU A 36 -0.48 -0.84 -19.22
CA GLU A 36 -1.93 -1.01 -19.10
C GLU A 36 -2.33 -2.49 -18.98
N GLU A 37 -1.73 -3.37 -19.77
CA GLU A 37 -1.97 -4.83 -19.68
C GLU A 37 -1.55 -5.39 -18.33
N GLN A 38 -0.35 -4.99 -17.85
CA GLN A 38 0.12 -5.38 -16.53
C GLN A 38 -0.79 -4.86 -15.42
N GLN A 39 -1.21 -3.59 -15.51
CA GLN A 39 -2.11 -2.98 -14.54
C GLN A 39 -3.47 -3.69 -14.53
N LYS A 40 -4.06 -3.97 -15.70
CA LYS A 40 -5.33 -4.71 -15.82
C LYS A 40 -5.27 -6.08 -15.14
N GLU A 41 -4.16 -6.80 -15.29
CA GLU A 41 -3.99 -8.10 -14.66
C GLU A 41 -3.82 -7.99 -13.13
N ILE A 42 -3.12 -6.95 -12.65
CA ILE A 42 -3.01 -6.65 -11.22
C ILE A 42 -4.40 -6.32 -10.64
N ASP A 43 -5.14 -5.45 -11.31
CA ASP A 43 -6.48 -5.03 -10.91
C ASP A 43 -7.44 -6.22 -10.91
N ARG A 44 -7.42 -7.06 -11.94
CA ARG A 44 -8.22 -8.28 -12.02
C ARG A 44 -8.00 -9.19 -10.82
N LYS A 45 -6.74 -9.47 -10.46
CA LYS A 45 -6.39 -10.30 -9.29
C LYS A 45 -6.86 -9.66 -7.98
N SER A 46 -6.64 -8.35 -7.84
CA SER A 46 -7.07 -7.58 -6.68
C SER A 46 -8.59 -7.59 -6.52
N ASP A 47 -9.33 -7.47 -7.62
CA ASP A 47 -10.80 -7.51 -7.64
C ASP A 47 -11.35 -8.90 -7.33
N GLU A 48 -10.71 -9.96 -7.85
CA GLU A 48 -11.07 -11.34 -7.52
C GLU A 48 -10.85 -11.65 -6.03
N ALA A 49 -9.74 -11.18 -5.45
CA ALA A 49 -9.47 -11.34 -4.03
C ALA A 49 -10.47 -10.53 -3.19
N TRP A 50 -10.76 -9.29 -3.61
CA TRP A 50 -11.73 -8.43 -2.95
C TRP A 50 -13.15 -8.99 -2.98
N ALA A 51 -13.59 -9.54 -4.11
CA ALA A 51 -14.90 -10.17 -4.24
C ALA A 51 -15.09 -11.32 -3.24
N LYS A 52 -14.01 -12.05 -2.91
CA LYS A 52 -14.02 -13.11 -1.89
C LYS A 52 -14.01 -12.55 -0.47
N ALA A 53 -13.28 -11.46 -0.23
CA ALA A 53 -13.15 -10.83 1.08
C ALA A 53 -14.40 -10.03 1.49
N LEU A 54 -15.06 -9.37 0.53
CA LEU A 54 -16.14 -8.41 0.76
C LEU A 54 -17.31 -8.98 1.57
N PRO A 55 -17.83 -10.19 1.32
CA PRO A 55 -18.92 -10.75 2.12
C PRO A 55 -18.57 -10.87 3.62
N VAL A 56 -17.32 -11.25 3.93
CA VAL A 56 -16.85 -11.37 5.32
C VAL A 56 -16.74 -9.98 5.96
N VAL A 57 -16.18 -9.02 5.24
CA VAL A 57 -16.08 -7.62 5.70
C VAL A 57 -17.46 -7.03 5.99
N MET A 58 -18.42 -7.24 5.10
CA MET A 58 -19.79 -6.74 5.30
C MET A 58 -20.52 -7.46 6.44
N SER A 59 -20.27 -8.76 6.64
CA SER A 59 -20.80 -9.50 7.79
C SER A 59 -20.27 -8.94 9.12
N GLU A 60 -18.96 -8.68 9.21
CA GLU A 60 -18.35 -8.09 10.40
C GLU A 60 -18.81 -6.64 10.63
N ALA A 61 -19.09 -5.90 9.55
CA ALA A 61 -19.68 -4.55 9.64
C ALA A 61 -21.02 -4.54 10.37
N VAL A 62 -21.88 -5.54 10.13
CA VAL A 62 -23.13 -5.70 10.87
C VAL A 62 -22.89 -6.06 12.35
N GLN A 63 -21.78 -6.72 12.65
CA GLN A 63 -21.40 -7.12 14.02
C GLN A 63 -20.65 -6.02 14.79
N GLY A 64 -20.60 -4.79 14.26
CA GLY A 64 -19.99 -3.64 14.94
C GLY A 64 -18.56 -3.33 14.51
N ARG A 65 -18.07 -3.89 13.40
CA ARG A 65 -16.78 -3.54 12.76
C ARG A 65 -17.01 -2.81 11.43
N PRO A 66 -17.45 -1.55 11.46
CA PRO A 66 -17.92 -0.86 10.27
C PRO A 66 -16.81 -0.72 9.22
N TYR A 67 -17.11 -1.07 7.98
CA TYR A 67 -16.25 -0.76 6.85
C TYR A 67 -16.62 0.63 6.29
N LYS A 68 -15.67 1.57 6.36
CA LYS A 68 -15.82 2.98 5.96
C LYS A 68 -14.66 3.39 5.04
N PRO A 69 -14.66 2.96 3.76
CA PRO A 69 -13.60 3.31 2.82
C PRO A 69 -13.51 4.82 2.51
N TRP A 70 -14.55 5.59 2.81
CA TRP A 70 -14.59 7.05 2.67
C TRP A 70 -14.20 7.80 3.96
N ALA A 71 -13.68 7.12 4.98
CA ALA A 71 -13.22 7.77 6.20
C ALA A 71 -12.07 8.74 5.88
N SER A 72 -12.17 9.98 6.36
CA SER A 72 -11.21 11.05 6.08
C SER A 72 -10.59 11.63 7.35
N LYS A 73 -11.28 11.50 8.49
CA LYS A 73 -10.87 12.01 9.79
C LYS A 73 -10.73 10.87 10.80
N PRO A 74 -9.86 11.00 11.82
CA PRO A 74 -9.73 9.99 12.85
C PRO A 74 -11.04 9.70 13.62
N GLU A 75 -11.96 10.65 13.68
CA GLU A 75 -13.27 10.51 14.35
C GLU A 75 -14.26 9.67 13.55
N ASP A 76 -14.02 9.48 12.25
CA ASP A 76 -14.86 8.66 11.39
C ASP A 76 -14.73 7.17 11.73
N LEU A 77 -13.62 6.78 12.37
CA LEU A 77 -13.26 5.40 12.68
C LEU A 77 -13.42 5.09 14.17
N ILE A 78 -13.59 3.80 14.48
CA ILE A 78 -13.67 3.32 15.86
C ILE A 78 -12.28 3.37 16.49
N LYS A 79 -12.15 4.09 17.61
CA LYS A 79 -10.92 4.11 18.41
C LYS A 79 -10.99 3.02 19.47
N SER A 80 -9.90 2.29 19.65
CA SER A 80 -9.73 1.32 20.72
C SER A 80 -9.41 2.02 22.04
N ASN A 81 -9.79 1.42 23.18
CA ASN A 81 -9.44 1.93 24.51
C ASN A 81 -8.00 1.59 24.92
N ILE A 82 -7.31 0.78 24.12
CA ILE A 82 -5.92 0.35 24.36
C ILE A 82 -5.05 0.76 23.17
N PRO A 83 -3.84 1.29 23.39
CA PRO A 83 -2.92 1.66 22.31
C PRO A 83 -2.62 0.48 21.39
N ALA A 84 -2.50 0.69 20.08
CA ALA A 84 -2.29 -0.30 19.02
C ALA A 84 -1.18 -1.31 19.36
N PHE A 85 -0.07 -0.79 19.88
CA PHE A 85 1.04 -1.53 20.50
C PHE A 85 1.66 -0.69 21.62
N PRO A 86 2.50 -1.28 22.50
CA PRO A 86 3.16 -0.52 23.57
C PRO A 86 3.97 0.66 23.00
N GLY A 87 3.70 1.87 23.49
CA GLY A 87 4.35 3.09 23.01
C GLY A 87 3.80 3.65 21.69
N ALA A 88 2.65 3.18 21.20
CA ALA A 88 2.00 3.80 20.04
C ALA A 88 1.55 5.24 20.35
N GLU A 89 1.91 6.17 19.47
CA GLU A 89 1.63 7.60 19.59
C GLU A 89 1.02 8.16 18.28
N GLY A 90 0.47 9.38 18.35
CA GLY A 90 -0.12 10.07 17.20
C GLY A 90 -1.54 9.63 16.82
N GLY A 91 -1.99 10.02 15.63
CA GLY A 91 -3.38 9.85 15.18
C GLY A 91 -3.84 8.39 15.02
N GLY A 92 -2.90 7.46 14.80
CA GLY A 92 -3.15 6.02 14.70
C GLY A 92 -2.92 5.24 16.00
N ALA A 93 -2.58 5.92 17.10
CA ALA A 93 -2.18 5.27 18.36
C ALA A 93 -3.24 4.31 18.90
N TYR A 94 -4.52 4.55 18.61
CA TYR A 94 -5.65 3.79 19.11
C TYR A 94 -6.36 2.99 18.01
N THR A 95 -5.70 2.73 16.88
CA THR A 95 -6.23 1.84 15.85
C THR A 95 -6.48 0.45 16.45
N PRO A 96 -7.70 -0.14 16.32
CA PRO A 96 -7.99 -1.50 16.75
C PRO A 96 -7.22 -2.58 15.98
N GLY A 97 -6.86 -2.33 14.72
CA GLY A 97 -6.22 -3.32 13.85
C GLY A 97 -7.01 -4.62 13.77
N GLY A 98 -6.31 -5.75 13.80
CA GLY A 98 -6.88 -7.09 13.74
C GLY A 98 -7.42 -7.66 15.05
N ARG A 99 -7.52 -6.87 16.14
CA ARG A 99 -7.91 -7.36 17.46
C ARG A 99 -9.26 -8.06 17.45
N GLY A 100 -9.34 -9.21 18.12
CA GLY A 100 -10.54 -10.05 18.18
C GLY A 100 -10.89 -10.74 16.86
N GLY A 101 -10.00 -10.66 15.87
CA GLY A 101 -10.08 -11.35 14.60
C GLY A 101 -9.41 -12.72 14.62
N LYS A 102 -9.26 -13.31 13.44
CA LYS A 102 -8.58 -14.60 13.23
C LYS A 102 -7.07 -14.42 13.27
N VAL A 103 -6.35 -15.42 13.76
CA VAL A 103 -4.89 -15.48 13.61
C VAL A 103 -4.56 -16.24 12.34
N ILE A 104 -3.80 -15.61 11.43
CA ILE A 104 -3.33 -16.21 10.18
C ILE A 104 -1.82 -16.37 10.28
N VAL A 105 -1.34 -17.60 10.14
CA VAL A 105 0.08 -17.92 10.21
C VAL A 105 0.65 -17.98 8.80
N VAL A 106 1.55 -17.04 8.48
CA VAL A 106 2.38 -17.09 7.27
C VAL A 106 3.47 -18.13 7.49
N ASN A 107 3.48 -19.17 6.65
CA ASN A 107 4.41 -20.28 6.72
C ASN A 107 5.15 -20.52 5.38
N SER A 108 5.00 -19.62 4.42
CA SER A 108 5.61 -19.68 3.10
C SER A 108 6.16 -18.33 2.67
N LEU A 109 7.35 -18.34 2.06
CA LEU A 109 7.99 -17.16 1.46
C LEU A 109 7.57 -16.92 0.00
N ALA A 110 6.67 -17.74 -0.54
CA ALA A 110 6.16 -17.58 -1.89
C ALA A 110 5.32 -16.30 -2.03
N ASP A 111 5.26 -15.75 -3.25
CA ASP A 111 4.50 -14.55 -3.58
C ASP A 111 2.97 -14.73 -3.46
N SER A 112 2.47 -15.93 -3.74
CA SER A 112 1.03 -16.22 -3.76
C SER A 112 0.75 -17.70 -3.46
N GLY A 113 -0.48 -17.98 -3.07
CA GLY A 113 -0.96 -19.31 -2.70
C GLY A 113 -1.10 -19.51 -1.18
N PRO A 114 -1.46 -20.73 -0.75
CA PRO A 114 -1.72 -21.02 0.66
C PRO A 114 -0.50 -20.75 1.56
N GLY A 115 -0.75 -20.13 2.72
CA GLY A 115 0.24 -19.85 3.74
C GLY A 115 1.17 -18.68 3.44
N THR A 116 0.88 -17.89 2.40
CA THR A 116 1.69 -16.73 2.00
C THR A 116 1.22 -15.43 2.66
N LEU A 117 2.10 -14.43 2.72
CA LEU A 117 1.72 -13.08 3.17
C LEU A 117 0.59 -12.49 2.33
N ARG A 118 0.60 -12.72 1.01
CA ARG A 118 -0.44 -12.24 0.10
C ARG A 118 -1.82 -12.77 0.49
N GLU A 119 -1.93 -14.10 0.68
CA GLU A 119 -3.19 -14.71 1.09
C GLU A 119 -3.68 -14.13 2.42
N ALA A 120 -2.77 -13.97 3.39
CA ALA A 120 -3.11 -13.38 4.69
C ALA A 120 -3.62 -11.93 4.56
N CYS A 121 -3.00 -11.12 3.70
CA CYS A 121 -3.42 -9.75 3.41
C CYS A 121 -4.73 -9.66 2.61
N GLU A 122 -5.02 -10.62 1.74
CA GLU A 122 -6.22 -10.66 0.91
C GLU A 122 -7.40 -11.37 1.58
N THR A 123 -7.17 -12.07 2.70
CA THR A 123 -8.21 -12.70 3.51
C THR A 123 -9.12 -11.63 4.12
N GLY A 124 -10.42 -11.63 3.79
CA GLY A 124 -11.37 -10.69 4.41
C GLY A 124 -11.57 -10.89 5.91
N GLY A 125 -12.10 -9.86 6.56
CA GLY A 125 -12.40 -9.85 8.00
C GLY A 125 -11.20 -9.49 8.88
N ALA A 126 -11.50 -9.25 10.16
CA ALA A 126 -10.51 -8.88 11.15
C ALA A 126 -9.48 -9.99 11.33
N ARG A 127 -8.20 -9.65 11.25
CA ARG A 127 -7.13 -10.65 11.26
C ARG A 127 -5.79 -10.16 11.79
N ILE A 128 -5.09 -11.04 12.50
CA ILE A 128 -3.72 -10.86 12.97
C ILE A 128 -2.85 -11.82 12.19
N VAL A 129 -1.93 -11.27 11.41
CA VAL A 129 -0.95 -12.01 10.62
C VAL A 129 0.30 -12.20 11.48
N VAL A 130 0.71 -13.45 11.67
CA VAL A 130 1.94 -13.83 12.38
C VAL A 130 2.81 -14.70 11.47
N PHE A 131 4.10 -14.80 11.76
CA PHE A 131 5.07 -15.46 10.88
C PHE A 131 5.70 -16.67 11.57
N ASN A 132 5.68 -17.82 10.89
CA ASN A 132 6.44 -19.02 11.24
C ASN A 132 7.63 -19.25 10.29
N VAL A 133 7.94 -18.26 9.46
CA VAL A 133 9.06 -18.27 8.51
C VAL A 133 9.79 -16.94 8.57
N SER A 134 11.08 -16.98 8.23
CA SER A 134 11.95 -15.81 8.13
C SER A 134 12.65 -15.80 6.78
N GLY A 135 13.09 -14.61 6.34
CA GLY A 135 13.75 -14.42 5.05
C GLY A 135 13.01 -13.47 4.13
N VAL A 136 13.25 -13.61 2.82
CA VAL A 136 12.81 -12.63 1.80
C VAL A 136 11.57 -13.14 1.06
N ILE A 137 10.48 -12.40 1.16
CA ILE A 137 9.27 -12.56 0.35
C ILE A 137 9.41 -11.63 -0.87
N ARG A 138 9.67 -12.22 -2.04
CA ARG A 138 9.81 -11.46 -3.29
C ARG A 138 8.50 -11.45 -4.07
N LEU A 139 7.78 -10.34 -3.94
CA LEU A 139 6.52 -10.10 -4.63
C LEU A 139 6.72 -9.98 -6.14
N LYS A 140 5.83 -10.60 -6.90
CA LYS A 140 5.79 -10.51 -8.38
C LYS A 140 4.85 -9.40 -8.85
N THR A 141 3.79 -9.15 -8.09
CA THR A 141 2.83 -8.05 -8.30
C THR A 141 2.58 -7.35 -6.97
N PRO A 142 2.06 -6.12 -6.96
CA PRO A 142 1.70 -5.45 -5.73
C PRO A 142 0.72 -6.28 -4.88
N ILE A 143 0.79 -6.15 -3.56
CA ILE A 143 -0.29 -6.59 -2.66
C ILE A 143 -1.16 -5.36 -2.40
N ASN A 144 -2.47 -5.45 -2.66
CA ASN A 144 -3.40 -4.39 -2.32
C ASN A 144 -4.27 -4.81 -1.11
N VAL A 145 -3.99 -4.23 0.05
CA VAL A 145 -4.73 -4.49 1.29
C VAL A 145 -6.02 -3.65 1.29
N ARG A 146 -7.11 -4.26 0.81
CA ARG A 146 -8.44 -3.63 0.73
C ARG A 146 -9.35 -3.94 1.93
N ALA A 147 -9.17 -5.11 2.53
CA ALA A 147 -9.96 -5.53 3.70
C ALA A 147 -9.42 -4.88 4.99
N PRO A 148 -10.24 -4.12 5.73
CA PRO A 148 -9.84 -3.40 6.94
C PRO A 148 -9.52 -4.35 8.11
N TYR A 149 -9.14 -3.78 9.25
CA TYR A 149 -8.94 -4.50 10.52
C TYR A 149 -7.86 -5.57 10.44
N ILE A 150 -6.65 -5.17 10.08
CA ILE A 150 -5.50 -6.08 9.97
C ILE A 150 -4.35 -5.63 10.88
N THR A 151 -3.73 -6.59 11.55
CA THR A 151 -2.45 -6.40 12.23
C THR A 151 -1.43 -7.36 11.63
N ILE A 152 -0.30 -6.85 11.16
CA ILE A 152 0.80 -7.65 10.63
C ILE A 152 1.92 -7.65 11.66
N ALA A 153 2.00 -8.70 12.47
CA ALA A 153 2.93 -8.78 13.58
C ALA A 153 4.30 -9.30 13.11
N GLY A 154 5.08 -8.46 12.43
CA GLY A 154 6.41 -8.81 11.90
C GLY A 154 7.40 -9.30 12.96
N GLN A 155 7.27 -8.84 14.21
CA GLN A 155 8.10 -9.25 15.34
C GLN A 155 7.94 -10.74 15.72
N THR A 156 6.92 -11.42 15.19
CA THR A 156 6.71 -12.86 15.42
C THR A 156 7.58 -13.74 14.52
N ALA A 157 8.17 -13.19 13.46
CA ALA A 157 9.05 -13.93 12.58
C ALA A 157 10.30 -14.44 13.31
N PRO A 158 10.73 -15.69 13.08
CA PRO A 158 11.94 -16.22 13.69
C PRO A 158 13.21 -15.55 13.16
N GLY A 159 14.33 -15.69 13.87
CA GLY A 159 15.65 -15.22 13.42
C GLY A 159 15.68 -13.73 13.09
N ASP A 160 16.23 -13.38 11.92
CA ASP A 160 16.42 -12.00 11.45
C ASP A 160 15.13 -11.34 10.92
N GLY A 161 13.98 -12.03 10.99
CA GLY A 161 12.69 -11.52 10.58
C GLY A 161 12.37 -11.73 9.10
N VAL A 162 11.43 -10.94 8.58
CA VAL A 162 10.93 -11.03 7.20
C VAL A 162 11.18 -9.72 6.45
N CYS A 163 11.69 -9.84 5.23
CA CYS A 163 11.83 -8.72 4.28
C CYS A 163 10.86 -8.92 3.12
N VAL A 164 10.08 -7.89 2.80
CA VAL A 164 9.17 -7.87 1.64
C VAL A 164 9.79 -6.99 0.55
N THR A 165 9.93 -7.52 -0.66
CA THR A 165 10.59 -6.82 -1.78
C THR A 165 9.96 -7.17 -3.13
N GLY A 166 10.39 -6.51 -4.20
CA GLY A 166 10.02 -6.83 -5.59
C GLY A 166 8.83 -6.04 -6.14
N ALA A 167 7.81 -5.76 -5.33
CA ALA A 167 6.66 -4.94 -5.70
C ALA A 167 6.13 -4.13 -4.51
N SER A 168 5.24 -3.19 -4.79
CA SER A 168 4.64 -2.32 -3.77
C SER A 168 3.71 -3.06 -2.82
N PHE A 169 3.69 -2.61 -1.56
CA PHE A 169 2.69 -2.99 -0.57
C PHE A 169 1.72 -1.82 -0.41
N LEU A 170 0.52 -1.96 -0.95
CA LEU A 170 -0.48 -0.89 -1.05
C LEU A 170 -1.52 -1.05 0.06
N LEU A 171 -1.82 0.06 0.75
CA LEU A 171 -2.83 0.13 1.79
C LEU A 171 -4.01 0.94 1.26
N ASP A 172 -5.13 0.28 0.97
CA ASP A 172 -6.33 0.89 0.38
C ASP A 172 -7.55 0.68 1.30
N THR A 173 -7.33 0.90 2.59
CA THR A 173 -8.33 0.68 3.64
C THR A 173 -7.94 1.37 4.94
N HIS A 174 -8.75 1.18 5.98
CA HIS A 174 -8.54 1.72 7.32
C HIS A 174 -8.23 0.63 8.35
N ASP A 175 -7.82 1.04 9.56
CA ASP A 175 -7.54 0.16 10.70
C ASP A 175 -6.46 -0.91 10.45
N ILE A 176 -5.26 -0.45 10.10
CA ILE A 176 -4.09 -1.27 9.80
C ILE A 176 -3.00 -1.04 10.85
N ILE A 177 -2.40 -2.13 11.33
CA ILE A 177 -1.18 -2.12 12.17
C ILE A 177 -0.13 -2.98 11.46
N ILE A 178 1.12 -2.50 11.38
CA ILE A 178 2.28 -3.22 10.87
C ILE A 178 3.39 -3.10 11.90
#